data_AF-A0A947KF65-F1
#
_entry.id   AF-A0A947KF65-F1
#
_cell.length_a   1.000
_cell.length_b   1.000
_cell.length_c   1.000
_cell.angle_alpha   90.00
_cell.angle_beta   90.00
_cell.angle_gamma   90.00
#
_symmetry.space_group_name_H-M   'P 1'
#
loop_
_entity.id
_entity.type
_entity.pdbx_description
1 polymer ?
#
loop_
_entity_poly.entity_id
_entity_poly.type
_entity_poly.pdbx_seq_one_letter_code
_entity_poly.pdbx_strand_id
1 'polypeptide(L)'
;MALLEVCLVDDSPLSAYLGIVLRKPAAVVWLRRSDQKKVVKHLETTLAGQLSASYESREIKSDFDEFIEQCHQIVKDYPDHDLLLNTTGGDRLRMLLAADIFKKAGKEIFFIDTDHSRLVNIASGEKKTFQLTLTVNEYTAIHGVEIESGVRFDPEIGKRSGLSYFVGNNLDEIIPFIDSIRQEWNDMGDDKKDIQWRMDGQYHRFLINYEAASKKMRFRFGTPENQKTVEIQNDGANFLFNGGWLRELVFLRVHRSQYDDVRLDVRLHRDSLPEGIKAESMLDITMMKGCHFYLFQCFSYPITRESFIELKAVEHSVKLLNATGFIFLAHRPHRGFIERAKDCGINVIYGRRIPNFIL
;
A
#
# COMPACT_ATOMS: atom_id res chain seq x y z
N MET A 1 -32.67 -9.09 19.14
CA MET A 1 -32.09 -7.89 19.76
C MET A 1 -31.14 -7.27 18.76
N ALA A 2 -31.04 -5.93 18.70
CA ALA A 2 -30.11 -5.27 17.80
C ALA A 2 -28.68 -5.45 18.33
N LEU A 3 -27.74 -5.75 17.43
CA LEU A 3 -26.34 -5.95 17.79
C LEU A 3 -25.65 -4.60 17.95
N LEU A 4 -24.96 -4.41 19.09
CA LEU A 4 -24.14 -3.22 19.36
C LEU A 4 -22.68 -3.63 19.57
N GLU A 5 -21.79 -3.03 18.78
CA GLU A 5 -20.34 -3.18 18.96
C GLU A 5 -19.78 -2.04 19.80
N VAL A 6 -19.11 -2.37 20.90
CA VAL A 6 -18.28 -1.42 21.64
C VAL A 6 -16.84 -1.63 21.19
N CYS A 7 -16.21 -0.60 20.64
CA CYS A 7 -14.87 -0.71 20.07
C CYS A 7 -13.89 0.23 20.76
N LEU A 8 -12.81 -0.33 21.29
CA LEU A 8 -11.64 0.43 21.75
C LEU A 8 -10.81 0.84 20.54
N VAL A 9 -10.68 2.15 20.32
CA VAL A 9 -9.96 2.71 19.18
C VAL A 9 -8.47 2.86 19.51
N ASP A 10 -7.62 2.40 18.60
CA ASP A 10 -6.18 2.69 18.60
C ASP A 10 -5.82 3.59 17.40
N ASP A 11 -4.53 3.72 17.12
CA ASP A 11 -4.05 4.54 16.01
C ASP A 11 -4.07 3.78 14.68
N SER A 12 -4.43 2.48 14.68
CA SER A 12 -4.55 1.61 13.51
C SER A 12 -6.03 1.30 13.21
N PRO A 13 -6.66 1.99 12.26
CA PRO A 13 -8.10 1.90 12.04
C PRO A 13 -8.58 0.51 11.56
N LEU A 14 -7.68 -0.34 11.08
CA LEU A 14 -8.01 -1.61 10.43
C LEU A 14 -8.83 -2.54 11.33
N SER A 15 -8.43 -2.73 12.59
CA SER A 15 -9.09 -3.67 13.49
C SER A 15 -10.50 -3.25 13.86
N ALA A 16 -10.71 -1.94 14.04
CA ALA A 16 -12.02 -1.34 14.25
C ALA A 16 -12.91 -1.52 13.02
N TYR A 17 -12.39 -1.22 11.83
CA TYR A 17 -13.08 -1.40 10.56
C TYR A 17 -13.50 -2.87 10.35
N LEU A 18 -12.57 -3.81 10.56
CA LEU A 18 -12.81 -5.25 10.39
C LEU A 18 -13.89 -5.77 11.36
N GLY A 19 -13.90 -5.32 12.62
CA GLY A 19 -14.93 -5.70 13.59
C GLY A 19 -16.32 -5.42 13.04
N ILE A 20 -16.53 -4.19 12.57
CA ILE A 20 -17.81 -3.71 12.08
C ILE A 20 -18.20 -4.37 10.77
N VAL A 21 -17.29 -4.53 9.80
CA VAL A 21 -17.60 -5.18 8.51
C VAL A 21 -17.92 -6.66 8.67
N LEU A 22 -17.21 -7.36 9.56
CA LEU A 22 -17.41 -8.79 9.79
C LEU A 22 -18.66 -9.08 10.63
N ARG A 23 -18.98 -8.23 11.62
CA ARG A 23 -20.11 -8.43 12.53
C ARG A 23 -21.39 -7.73 12.09
N LYS A 24 -21.28 -6.68 11.28
CA LYS A 24 -22.40 -5.86 10.78
C LYS A 24 -23.36 -5.41 11.89
N PRO A 25 -22.86 -4.77 12.96
CA PRO A 25 -23.70 -4.30 14.05
C PRO A 25 -24.68 -3.22 13.58
N ALA A 26 -25.81 -3.09 14.29
CA ALA A 26 -26.79 -2.03 14.05
C ALA A 26 -26.35 -0.69 14.67
N ALA A 27 -25.52 -0.74 15.71
CA ALA A 27 -24.98 0.42 16.41
C ALA A 27 -23.53 0.18 16.83
N VAL A 28 -22.73 1.24 16.89
CA VAL A 28 -21.33 1.19 17.33
C VAL A 28 -21.07 2.28 18.36
N VAL A 29 -20.42 1.91 19.47
CA VAL A 29 -19.90 2.84 20.47
C VAL A 29 -18.37 2.86 20.40
N TRP A 30 -17.82 3.96 19.94
CA TRP A 30 -16.39 4.22 19.88
C TRP A 30 -15.88 4.70 21.22
N LEU A 31 -15.02 3.90 21.86
CA LEU A 31 -14.20 4.32 22.99
C LEU A 31 -12.86 4.83 22.48
N ARG A 32 -12.68 6.15 22.51
CA ARG A 32 -11.50 6.80 21.91
C ARG A 32 -10.85 7.82 22.85
N ARG A 33 -9.59 8.13 22.61
CA ARG A 33 -8.90 9.30 23.18
C ARG A 33 -9.30 10.59 22.45
N SER A 34 -8.84 11.73 22.95
CA SER A 34 -9.12 13.05 22.37
C SER A 34 -8.45 13.27 21.00
N ASP A 35 -7.24 12.72 20.81
CA ASP A 35 -6.42 12.76 19.59
C ASP A 35 -6.98 11.85 18.47
N GLN A 36 -7.79 10.85 18.81
CA GLN A 36 -8.34 9.86 17.88
C GLN A 36 -9.66 10.28 17.21
N LYS A 37 -10.13 11.52 17.41
CA LYS A 37 -11.37 12.03 16.78
C LYS A 37 -11.35 11.91 15.26
N LYS A 38 -10.20 12.18 14.62
CA LYS A 38 -10.05 12.10 13.16
C LYS A 38 -10.13 10.66 12.66
N VAL A 39 -9.51 9.71 13.37
CA VAL A 39 -9.54 8.28 13.04
C VAL A 39 -10.98 7.76 13.00
N VAL A 40 -11.76 8.05 14.06
CA VAL A 40 -13.17 7.66 14.12
C VAL A 40 -13.98 8.28 12.98
N LYS A 41 -13.75 9.56 12.66
CA LYS A 41 -14.43 10.22 11.54
C LYS A 41 -14.14 9.53 10.20
N HIS A 42 -12.90 9.13 9.95
CA HIS A 42 -12.53 8.42 8.71
C HIS A 42 -13.18 7.04 8.64
N LEU A 43 -13.20 6.31 9.76
CA LEU A 43 -13.90 5.03 9.88
C LEU A 43 -15.39 5.17 9.56
N GLU A 44 -16.09 6.08 10.21
CA GLU A 44 -17.53 6.32 9.99
C GLU A 44 -17.80 6.72 8.53
N THR A 45 -16.97 7.59 7.95
CA THR A 45 -17.12 8.02 6.55
C THR A 45 -16.95 6.85 5.58
N THR A 46 -15.96 5.98 5.83
CA THR A 46 -15.70 4.80 4.99
C THR A 46 -16.82 3.76 5.14
N LEU A 47 -17.30 3.55 6.37
CA LEU A 47 -18.34 2.58 6.69
C LEU A 47 -19.74 3.02 6.25
N ALA A 48 -20.03 4.32 6.19
CA ALA A 48 -21.33 4.84 5.77
C ALA A 48 -21.71 4.42 4.34
N GLY A 49 -20.73 4.17 3.48
CA GLY A 49 -20.96 3.63 2.13
C GLY A 49 -21.29 2.14 2.09
N GLN A 50 -21.12 1.42 3.21
CA GLN A 50 -21.19 -0.05 3.27
C GLN A 50 -22.26 -0.56 4.24
N LEU A 51 -22.52 0.16 5.34
CA LEU A 51 -23.37 -0.26 6.44
C LEU A 51 -24.23 0.91 6.95
N SER A 52 -25.50 0.61 7.20
CA SER A 52 -26.43 1.52 7.89
C SER A 52 -26.39 1.26 9.39
N ALA A 53 -25.32 1.70 10.06
CA ALA A 53 -25.17 1.64 11.51
C ALA A 53 -25.28 3.04 12.14
N SER A 54 -25.80 3.13 13.36
CA SER A 54 -25.68 4.35 14.18
C SER A 54 -24.34 4.38 14.91
N TYR A 55 -23.75 5.56 15.04
CA TYR A 55 -22.44 5.74 15.67
C TYR A 55 -22.55 6.68 16.88
N GLU A 56 -21.94 6.27 17.98
CA GLU A 56 -21.73 7.08 19.17
C GLU A 56 -20.25 7.10 19.53
N SER A 57 -19.73 8.26 19.93
CA SER A 57 -18.34 8.40 20.38
C SER A 57 -18.30 8.83 21.85
N ARG A 58 -17.62 8.04 22.68
CA ARG A 58 -17.31 8.39 24.07
C ARG A 58 -15.81 8.56 24.25
N GLU A 59 -15.43 9.67 24.88
CA GLU A 59 -14.04 9.91 25.23
C GLU A 59 -13.66 9.04 26.44
N ILE A 60 -12.55 8.31 26.31
CA ILE A 60 -12.00 7.46 27.37
C ILE A 60 -11.54 8.34 28.52
N LYS A 61 -11.95 7.97 29.74
CA LYS A 61 -11.50 8.63 30.96
C LYS A 61 -10.03 8.31 31.27
N SER A 62 -9.30 9.34 31.71
CA SER A 62 -7.88 9.21 32.04
C SER A 62 -7.67 8.38 33.30
N ASP A 63 -8.54 8.58 34.29
CA ASP A 63 -8.58 7.79 35.52
C ASP A 63 -9.20 6.41 35.28
N PHE A 64 -8.65 5.37 35.93
CA PHE A 64 -9.07 4.00 35.71
C PHE A 64 -10.41 3.67 36.37
N ASP A 65 -10.69 4.24 37.55
CA ASP A 65 -11.96 3.99 38.24
C ASP A 65 -13.10 4.67 37.47
N GLU A 66 -12.87 5.87 36.94
CA GLU A 66 -13.81 6.53 36.04
C GLU A 66 -14.03 5.74 34.74
N PHE A 67 -12.98 5.14 34.18
CA PHE A 67 -13.09 4.29 32.99
C PHE A 67 -13.87 3.00 33.27
N ILE A 68 -13.68 2.40 34.44
CA ILE A 68 -14.44 1.23 34.90
C ILE A 68 -15.93 1.59 35.01
N GLU A 69 -16.27 2.71 35.65
CA GLU A 69 -17.67 3.14 35.74
C GLU A 69 -18.25 3.47 34.36
N GLN A 70 -17.45 4.07 33.45
CA GLN A 70 -17.86 4.28 32.06
C GLN A 70 -18.23 2.98 31.36
N CYS A 71 -17.45 1.91 31.54
CA CYS A 71 -17.74 0.59 30.98
C CYS A 71 -19.02 -0.01 31.58
N HIS A 72 -19.21 0.10 32.91
CA HIS A 72 -20.45 -0.31 33.55
C HIS A 72 -21.66 0.46 33.03
N GLN A 73 -21.50 1.77 32.81
CA GLN A 73 -22.56 2.61 32.30
C GLN A 73 -22.96 2.20 30.87
N ILE A 74 -22.01 1.87 30.00
CA ILE A 74 -22.31 1.38 28.64
C ILE A 74 -23.17 0.11 28.69
N VAL A 75 -22.84 -0.84 29.56
CA VAL A 75 -23.66 -2.07 29.71
C VAL A 75 -25.09 -1.74 30.19
N LYS A 76 -25.25 -0.73 31.05
CA LYS A 76 -26.55 -0.27 31.57
C LYS A 76 -27.36 0.53 30.54
N ASP A 77 -26.71 1.31 29.69
CA ASP A 77 -27.34 2.21 28.73
C ASP A 77 -28.07 1.46 27.59
N TYR A 78 -27.64 0.22 27.30
CA TYR A 78 -28.19 -0.58 26.20
C TYR A 78 -28.70 -1.95 26.67
N PRO A 79 -29.71 -2.02 27.55
CA PRO A 79 -30.20 -3.29 28.11
C PRO A 79 -30.85 -4.20 27.05
N ASP A 80 -31.43 -3.61 26.01
CA ASP A 80 -32.15 -4.31 24.93
C ASP A 80 -31.26 -4.68 23.73
N HIS A 81 -29.97 -4.35 23.78
CA HIS A 81 -29.01 -4.71 22.75
C HIS A 81 -28.26 -5.99 23.12
N ASP A 82 -27.86 -6.72 22.07
CA ASP A 82 -26.83 -7.74 22.22
C ASP A 82 -25.47 -7.07 22.07
N LEU A 83 -24.71 -6.99 23.17
CA LEU A 83 -23.44 -6.25 23.20
C LEU A 83 -22.28 -7.17 22.92
N LEU A 84 -21.36 -6.70 22.08
CA LEU A 84 -20.05 -7.28 21.90
C LEU A 84 -18.96 -6.23 22.09
N LEU A 85 -17.84 -6.63 22.68
CA LEU A 85 -16.67 -5.80 22.88
C LEU A 85 -15.54 -6.23 21.93
N ASN A 86 -15.10 -5.30 21.08
CA ASN A 86 -13.89 -5.44 20.28
C ASN A 86 -12.69 -4.95 21.09
N THR A 87 -11.86 -5.89 21.52
CA THR A 87 -10.67 -5.61 22.35
C THR A 87 -9.38 -5.58 21.54
N THR A 88 -9.47 -5.45 20.21
CA THR A 88 -8.27 -5.47 19.37
C THR A 88 -7.44 -4.20 19.54
N GLY A 89 -8.11 -3.05 19.67
CA GLY A 89 -7.47 -1.75 19.91
C GLY A 89 -7.45 -1.34 21.38
N GLY A 90 -7.10 -0.06 21.59
CA GLY A 90 -6.90 0.54 22.92
C GLY A 90 -5.57 0.15 23.58
N ASP A 91 -5.27 0.80 24.71
CA ASP A 91 -4.12 0.38 25.52
C ASP A 91 -4.43 -0.92 26.28
N ARG A 92 -3.37 -1.70 26.53
CA ARG A 92 -3.47 -3.05 27.13
C ARG A 92 -4.24 -3.07 28.44
N LEU A 93 -4.08 -2.06 29.30
CA LEU A 93 -4.70 -2.07 30.61
C LEU A 93 -6.21 -1.78 30.51
N ARG A 94 -6.60 -0.75 29.75
CA ARG A 94 -8.03 -0.46 29.51
C ARG A 94 -8.74 -1.59 28.79
N MET A 95 -8.05 -2.24 27.85
CA MET A 95 -8.56 -3.45 27.19
C MET A 95 -8.88 -4.56 28.20
N LEU A 96 -7.95 -4.87 29.11
CA LEU A 96 -8.16 -5.90 30.13
C LEU A 96 -9.32 -5.55 31.09
N LEU A 97 -9.40 -4.28 31.52
CA LEU A 97 -10.47 -3.80 32.39
C LEU A 97 -11.84 -3.89 31.72
N ALA A 98 -11.97 -3.41 30.48
CA ALA A 98 -13.21 -3.50 29.72
C ALA A 98 -13.61 -4.97 29.49
N ALA A 99 -12.65 -5.82 29.13
CA ALA A 99 -12.90 -7.25 28.93
C ALA A 99 -13.44 -7.92 30.21
N ASP A 100 -12.87 -7.64 31.39
CA ASP A 100 -13.36 -8.20 32.65
C ASP A 100 -14.82 -7.78 32.95
N ILE A 101 -15.14 -6.50 32.73
CA ILE A 101 -16.48 -5.95 32.96
C ILE A 101 -17.52 -6.57 32.03
N PHE A 102 -17.24 -6.58 30.72
CA PHE A 102 -18.15 -7.15 29.71
C PHE A 102 -18.34 -8.66 29.92
N LYS A 103 -17.29 -9.36 30.35
CA LYS A 103 -17.35 -10.80 30.65
C LYS A 103 -18.26 -11.08 31.83
N LYS A 104 -18.12 -10.31 32.92
CA LYS A 104 -18.98 -10.42 34.12
C LYS A 104 -20.44 -10.11 33.80
N ALA A 105 -20.70 -9.24 32.82
CA ALA A 105 -22.03 -8.94 32.31
C ALA A 105 -22.57 -9.97 31.30
N GLY A 106 -21.83 -11.07 31.04
CA GLY A 106 -22.23 -12.12 30.11
C GLY A 106 -22.23 -11.69 28.64
N LYS A 107 -21.47 -10.66 28.28
CA LYS A 107 -21.39 -10.12 26.92
C LYS A 107 -20.25 -10.77 26.12
N GLU A 108 -20.39 -10.83 24.80
CA GLU A 108 -19.35 -11.37 23.93
C GLU A 108 -18.13 -10.44 23.90
N ILE A 109 -16.93 -11.02 23.90
CA ILE A 109 -15.67 -10.29 23.79
C ILE A 109 -14.84 -10.97 22.73
N PHE A 110 -14.32 -10.20 21.78
CA PHE A 110 -13.53 -10.74 20.71
C PHE A 110 -12.33 -9.86 20.36
N PHE A 111 -11.34 -10.51 19.76
CA PHE A 111 -10.10 -9.94 19.27
C PHE A 111 -9.90 -10.35 17.81
N ILE A 112 -9.37 -9.46 16.99
CA ILE A 112 -9.06 -9.71 15.58
C ILE A 112 -7.55 -9.91 15.44
N ASP A 113 -7.18 -11.11 15.08
CA ASP A 113 -5.83 -11.49 14.69
C ASP A 113 -5.71 -11.31 13.16
N THR A 114 -5.23 -10.14 12.74
CA THR A 114 -5.08 -9.77 11.33
C THR A 114 -4.00 -10.58 10.63
N ASP A 115 -2.94 -10.98 11.34
CA ASP A 115 -1.84 -11.78 10.79
C ASP A 115 -2.29 -13.17 10.34
N HIS A 116 -3.25 -13.75 11.05
CA HIS A 116 -3.80 -15.08 10.74
C HIS A 116 -5.23 -15.05 10.20
N SER A 117 -5.80 -13.85 9.99
CA SER A 117 -7.19 -13.64 9.56
C SER A 117 -8.20 -14.38 10.45
N ARG A 118 -8.11 -14.19 11.78
CA ARG A 118 -8.97 -14.87 12.76
C ARG A 118 -9.71 -13.89 13.67
N LEU A 119 -10.97 -14.20 13.91
CA LEU A 119 -11.76 -13.68 15.04
C LEU A 119 -11.60 -14.65 16.21
N VAL A 120 -11.10 -14.15 17.33
CA VAL A 120 -10.90 -14.92 18.56
C VAL A 120 -11.90 -14.46 19.61
N ASN A 121 -12.79 -15.33 20.05
CA ASN A 121 -13.62 -15.08 21.21
C ASN A 121 -12.76 -15.24 22.47
N ILE A 122 -12.59 -14.18 23.24
CA ILE A 122 -11.69 -14.16 24.41
C ILE A 122 -12.23 -15.03 25.55
N ALA A 123 -13.55 -15.14 25.68
CA ALA A 123 -14.16 -15.89 26.77
C ALA A 123 -14.12 -17.41 26.53
N SER A 124 -14.42 -17.86 25.30
CA SER A 124 -14.44 -19.29 24.96
C SER A 124 -13.11 -19.82 24.40
N GLY A 125 -12.24 -18.93 23.91
CA GLY A 125 -11.04 -19.29 23.15
C GLY A 125 -11.33 -19.77 21.72
N GLU A 126 -12.60 -19.73 21.29
CA GLU A 126 -13.00 -20.12 19.93
C GLU A 126 -12.33 -19.20 18.89
N LYS A 127 -11.82 -19.81 17.83
CA LYS A 127 -11.16 -19.10 16.72
C LYS A 127 -11.92 -19.37 15.43
N LYS A 128 -12.41 -18.32 14.78
CA LYS A 128 -13.06 -18.37 13.47
C LYS A 128 -12.18 -17.68 12.44
N THR A 129 -11.81 -18.38 11.38
CA THR A 129 -11.08 -17.78 10.26
C THR A 129 -12.08 -16.96 9.43
N PHE A 130 -11.68 -15.78 9.00
CA PHE A 130 -12.46 -14.97 8.06
C PHE A 130 -11.72 -14.84 6.73
N GLN A 131 -12.50 -14.58 5.68
CA GLN A 131 -12.01 -14.20 4.37
C GLN A 131 -12.66 -12.87 4.00
N LEU A 132 -11.83 -11.85 3.80
CA LEU A 132 -12.25 -10.54 3.36
C LEU A 132 -11.23 -10.04 2.35
N THR A 133 -11.72 -9.48 1.25
CA THR A 133 -10.92 -8.79 0.26
C THR A 133 -11.04 -7.30 0.54
N LEU A 134 -9.94 -6.68 0.95
CA LEU A 134 -9.83 -5.23 1.10
C LEU A 134 -9.18 -4.66 -0.16
N THR A 135 -9.80 -3.63 -0.73
CA THR A 135 -9.17 -2.89 -1.82
C THR A 135 -8.15 -1.89 -1.30
N VAL A 136 -7.22 -1.48 -2.18
CA VAL A 136 -6.26 -0.41 -1.86
C VAL A 136 -7.00 0.87 -1.44
N ASN A 137 -8.10 1.21 -2.13
CA ASN A 137 -8.88 2.41 -1.85
C ASN A 137 -9.58 2.36 -0.48
N GLU A 138 -10.18 1.23 -0.12
CA GLU A 138 -10.81 1.07 1.21
C GLU A 138 -9.76 1.19 2.31
N TYR A 139 -8.60 0.55 2.12
CA TYR A 139 -7.53 0.60 3.10
C TYR A 139 -6.97 2.02 3.26
N THR A 140 -6.71 2.77 2.19
CA THR A 140 -6.24 4.15 2.34
C THR A 140 -7.33 5.06 2.95
N ALA A 141 -8.61 4.83 2.60
CA ALA A 141 -9.73 5.63 3.11
C ALA A 141 -9.89 5.50 4.63
N ILE A 142 -9.73 4.29 5.22
CA ILE A 142 -9.78 4.13 6.69
C ILE A 142 -8.62 4.88 7.38
N HIS A 143 -7.49 5.07 6.70
CA HIS A 143 -6.37 5.89 7.15
C HIS A 143 -6.59 7.40 6.90
N GLY A 144 -7.71 7.79 6.29
CA GLY A 144 -8.02 9.18 5.93
C GLY A 144 -7.32 9.69 4.68
N VAL A 145 -6.77 8.80 3.86
CA VAL A 145 -6.02 9.14 2.66
C VAL A 145 -6.87 8.81 1.44
N GLU A 146 -7.10 9.83 0.60
CA GLU A 146 -7.85 9.69 -0.64
C GLU A 146 -6.89 9.39 -1.81
N ILE A 147 -7.35 8.55 -2.73
CA ILE A 147 -6.63 8.22 -3.96
C ILE A 147 -7.30 8.95 -5.12
N GLU A 148 -6.53 9.79 -5.81
CA GLU A 148 -6.98 10.50 -7.02
C GLU A 148 -7.00 9.57 -8.23
N SER A 149 -5.98 8.71 -8.36
CA SER A 149 -5.84 7.79 -9.48
C SER A 149 -4.95 6.60 -9.13
N GLY A 150 -5.10 5.51 -9.87
CA GLY A 150 -4.29 4.31 -9.77
C GLY A 150 -4.76 3.26 -10.77
N VAL A 151 -3.82 2.63 -11.45
CA VAL A 151 -4.07 1.76 -12.61
C VAL A 151 -4.09 0.31 -12.14
N ARG A 152 -5.21 -0.39 -12.35
CA ARG A 152 -5.24 -1.86 -12.25
C ARG A 152 -4.61 -2.47 -13.50
N PHE A 153 -4.36 -3.77 -13.49
CA PHE A 153 -3.83 -4.45 -14.67
C PHE A 153 -4.68 -4.13 -15.91
N ASP A 154 -4.03 -3.60 -16.94
CA ASP A 154 -4.64 -3.31 -18.23
C ASP A 154 -3.90 -4.05 -19.37
N PRO A 155 -4.56 -4.22 -20.54
CA PRO A 155 -3.96 -4.91 -21.67
C PRO A 155 -2.68 -4.28 -22.24
N GLU A 156 -2.48 -2.97 -22.09
CA GLU A 156 -1.29 -2.26 -22.56
C GLU A 156 -0.05 -2.62 -21.75
N ILE A 157 -0.17 -2.76 -20.42
CA ILE A 157 0.88 -3.34 -19.56
C ILE A 157 1.19 -4.77 -20.05
N GLY A 158 0.15 -5.56 -20.37
CA GLY A 158 0.30 -6.90 -20.92
C GLY A 158 1.12 -6.94 -22.23
N LYS A 159 0.84 -6.01 -23.16
CA LYS A 159 1.56 -5.90 -24.44
C LYS A 159 3.04 -5.54 -24.25
N ARG A 160 3.35 -4.68 -23.28
CA ARG A 160 4.74 -4.24 -22.97
C ARG A 160 5.51 -5.19 -22.07
N SER A 161 4.83 -6.13 -21.40
CA SER A 161 5.44 -7.06 -20.44
C SER A 161 6.72 -7.73 -20.95
N GLY A 162 6.76 -8.17 -22.21
CA GLY A 162 7.94 -8.78 -22.81
C GLY A 162 9.17 -7.87 -22.81
N LEU A 163 8.97 -6.57 -23.04
CA LEU A 163 10.03 -5.55 -23.00
C LEU A 163 10.47 -5.30 -21.55
N SER A 164 9.53 -5.14 -20.62
CA SER A 164 9.83 -4.94 -19.18
C SER A 164 10.63 -6.13 -18.61
N TYR A 165 10.26 -7.37 -18.97
CA TYR A 165 11.04 -8.56 -18.62
C TYR A 165 12.40 -8.61 -19.32
N PHE A 166 12.50 -8.21 -20.59
CA PHE A 166 13.78 -8.20 -21.30
C PHE A 166 14.78 -7.24 -20.64
N VAL A 167 14.35 -6.01 -20.31
CA VAL A 167 15.20 -5.04 -19.61
C VAL A 167 15.57 -5.57 -18.22
N GLY A 168 14.59 -6.04 -17.46
CA GLY A 168 14.79 -6.52 -16.08
C GLY A 168 15.65 -7.77 -15.92
N ASN A 169 15.68 -8.66 -16.91
CA ASN A 169 16.53 -9.85 -16.88
C ASN A 169 17.97 -9.57 -17.32
N ASN A 170 18.20 -8.45 -18.01
CA ASN A 170 19.48 -8.12 -18.64
C ASN A 170 20.04 -6.78 -18.15
N LEU A 171 19.79 -6.45 -16.86
CA LEU A 171 20.14 -5.15 -16.28
C LEU A 171 21.61 -4.76 -16.47
N ASP A 172 22.53 -5.70 -16.28
CA ASP A 172 23.97 -5.45 -16.33
C ASP A 172 24.43 -4.89 -17.69
N GLU A 173 23.75 -5.28 -18.79
CA GLU A 173 24.06 -4.84 -20.15
C GLU A 173 23.16 -3.67 -20.59
N ILE A 174 21.86 -3.75 -20.27
CA ILE A 174 20.86 -2.81 -20.79
C ILE A 174 20.87 -1.48 -20.04
N ILE A 175 21.10 -1.46 -18.72
CA ILE A 175 21.06 -0.22 -17.93
C ILE A 175 22.15 0.77 -18.34
N PRO A 176 23.43 0.37 -18.50
CA PRO A 176 24.46 1.27 -19.01
C PRO A 176 24.10 1.88 -20.38
N PHE A 177 23.50 1.08 -21.27
CA PHE A 177 23.03 1.58 -22.56
C PHE A 177 21.90 2.60 -22.39
N ILE A 178 20.86 2.29 -21.60
CA ILE A 178 19.76 3.23 -21.30
C ILE A 178 20.29 4.54 -20.70
N ASP A 179 21.24 4.48 -19.77
CA ASP A 179 21.83 5.67 -19.16
C ASP A 179 22.57 6.53 -20.18
N SER A 180 23.33 5.92 -21.11
CA SER A 180 24.04 6.67 -22.16
C SER A 180 23.09 7.44 -23.08
N ILE A 181 21.97 6.82 -23.47
CA ILE A 181 21.02 7.44 -24.39
C ILE A 181 20.02 8.37 -23.66
N ARG A 182 19.83 8.21 -22.35
CA ARG A 182 19.05 9.15 -21.52
C ARG A 182 19.69 10.53 -21.53
N GLN A 183 21.01 10.62 -21.44
CA GLN A 183 21.71 11.91 -21.49
C GLN A 183 21.48 12.59 -22.83
N GLU A 184 21.67 11.86 -23.94
CA GLU A 184 21.40 12.38 -25.28
C GLU A 184 19.93 12.82 -25.44
N TRP A 185 18.99 12.03 -24.92
CA TRP A 185 17.58 12.41 -24.89
C TRP A 185 17.34 13.72 -24.14
N ASN A 186 17.96 13.90 -22.97
CA ASN A 186 17.82 15.12 -22.18
C ASN A 186 18.43 16.34 -22.89
N ASP A 187 19.59 16.17 -23.54
CA ASP A 187 20.29 17.22 -24.26
C ASP A 187 19.48 17.77 -25.46
N MET A 188 18.58 16.97 -26.03
CA MET A 188 17.66 17.44 -27.08
C MET A 188 16.61 18.46 -26.59
N GLY A 189 16.38 18.60 -25.29
CA GLY A 189 15.36 19.51 -24.75
C GLY A 189 13.97 19.24 -25.34
N ASP A 190 13.24 20.29 -25.71
CA ASP A 190 11.89 20.16 -26.30
C ASP A 190 11.90 19.84 -27.81
N ASP A 191 13.01 20.07 -28.51
CA ASP A 191 13.17 19.84 -29.96
C ASP A 191 13.58 18.39 -30.25
N LYS A 192 12.68 17.45 -29.90
CA LYS A 192 12.92 16.02 -30.13
C LYS A 192 12.94 15.71 -31.63
N LYS A 193 13.96 14.99 -32.08
CA LYS A 193 14.17 14.62 -33.48
C LYS A 193 14.07 13.12 -33.66
N ASP A 194 13.80 12.70 -34.89
CA ASP A 194 13.90 11.29 -35.26
C ASP A 194 15.30 10.78 -34.94
N ILE A 195 15.36 9.69 -34.18
CA ILE A 195 16.62 9.12 -33.73
C ILE A 195 16.50 7.61 -33.56
N GLN A 196 17.63 6.94 -33.79
CA GLN A 196 17.79 5.51 -33.61
C GLN A 196 18.96 5.25 -32.68
N TRP A 197 18.72 4.50 -31.61
CA TRP A 197 19.76 3.97 -30.75
C TRP A 197 19.85 2.47 -30.89
N ARG A 198 21.06 1.94 -30.93
CA ARG A 198 21.31 0.52 -31.15
C ARG A 198 22.38 0.00 -30.20
N MET A 199 22.03 -1.10 -29.54
CA MET A 199 22.95 -1.94 -28.79
C MET A 199 22.99 -3.31 -29.46
N ASP A 200 24.14 -3.66 -30.03
CA ASP A 200 24.42 -4.99 -30.57
C ASP A 200 25.45 -5.70 -29.68
N GLY A 201 24.95 -6.34 -28.62
CA GLY A 201 25.76 -7.18 -27.76
C GLY A 201 26.01 -8.56 -28.37
N GLN A 202 26.88 -9.32 -27.71
CA GLN A 202 27.14 -10.72 -28.06
C GLN A 202 25.88 -11.60 -27.92
N TYR A 203 25.06 -11.30 -26.91
CA TYR A 203 23.91 -12.14 -26.53
C TYR A 203 22.56 -11.44 -26.77
N HIS A 204 22.54 -10.11 -26.73
CA HIS A 204 21.31 -9.33 -26.81
C HIS A 204 21.41 -8.25 -27.86
N ARG A 205 20.29 -8.04 -28.57
CA ARG A 205 20.10 -6.88 -29.44
C ARG A 205 19.01 -6.01 -28.86
N PHE A 206 19.25 -4.71 -28.83
CA PHE A 206 18.26 -3.74 -28.42
C PHE A 206 18.32 -2.51 -29.32
N LEU A 207 17.26 -2.30 -30.09
CA LEU A 207 17.12 -1.21 -31.03
C LEU A 207 15.91 -0.37 -30.63
N ILE A 208 16.12 0.93 -30.49
CA ILE A 208 15.08 1.90 -30.15
C ILE A 208 15.02 2.90 -31.30
N ASN A 209 13.86 3.06 -31.91
CA ASN A 209 13.59 4.10 -32.90
C ASN A 209 12.56 5.05 -32.33
N TYR A 210 12.88 6.34 -32.25
CA TYR A 210 11.93 7.38 -31.93
C TYR A 210 11.55 8.15 -33.19
N GLU A 211 10.25 8.30 -33.41
CA GLU A 211 9.66 9.11 -34.48
C GLU A 211 9.00 10.34 -33.83
N ALA A 212 9.56 11.52 -34.09
CA ALA A 212 9.19 12.78 -33.45
C ALA A 212 7.77 13.23 -33.84
N ALA A 213 7.42 13.11 -35.13
CA ALA A 213 6.13 13.53 -35.65
C ALA A 213 4.95 12.80 -34.98
N SER A 214 5.13 11.51 -34.68
CA SER A 214 4.09 10.66 -34.07
C SER A 214 4.30 10.44 -32.57
N LYS A 215 5.39 10.98 -31.99
CA LYS A 215 5.84 10.75 -30.61
C LYS A 215 5.86 9.27 -30.24
N LYS A 216 6.34 8.42 -31.15
CA LYS A 216 6.30 6.96 -31.03
C LYS A 216 7.70 6.41 -30.85
N MET A 217 7.87 5.55 -29.83
CA MET A 217 9.08 4.74 -29.67
C MET A 217 8.80 3.29 -30.06
N ARG A 218 9.57 2.78 -31.01
CA ARG A 218 9.57 1.37 -31.40
C ARG A 218 10.80 0.70 -30.82
N PHE A 219 10.56 -0.33 -30.02
CA PHE A 219 11.57 -1.16 -29.37
C PHE A 219 11.63 -2.50 -30.07
N ARG A 220 12.80 -2.87 -30.59
CA ARG A 220 13.08 -4.21 -31.09
C ARG A 220 14.16 -4.85 -30.22
N PHE A 221 13.84 -5.99 -29.62
CA PHE A 221 14.65 -6.58 -28.55
C PHE A 221 14.62 -8.10 -28.55
N GLY A 222 15.68 -8.73 -28.02
CA GLY A 222 15.78 -10.17 -27.86
C GLY A 222 17.18 -10.70 -28.18
N THR A 223 17.27 -11.99 -28.52
CA THR A 223 18.52 -12.58 -29.01
C THR A 223 18.69 -12.27 -30.51
N PRO A 224 19.88 -12.48 -31.10
CA PRO A 224 20.07 -12.32 -32.54
C PRO A 224 19.05 -13.11 -33.39
N GLU A 225 18.67 -14.30 -32.95
CA GLU A 225 17.79 -15.25 -33.63
C GLU A 225 16.30 -15.02 -33.35
N ASN A 226 15.95 -14.44 -32.19
CA ASN A 226 14.56 -14.26 -31.77
C ASN A 226 14.35 -12.85 -31.21
N GLN A 227 13.84 -11.95 -32.06
CA GLN A 227 13.56 -10.56 -31.71
C GLN A 227 12.07 -10.30 -31.71
N LYS A 228 11.61 -9.54 -30.73
CA LYS A 228 10.24 -9.03 -30.61
C LYS A 228 10.24 -7.53 -30.87
N THR A 229 9.08 -7.01 -31.27
CA THR A 229 8.87 -5.58 -31.46
C THR A 229 7.69 -5.11 -30.61
N VAL A 230 7.88 -4.00 -29.90
CA VAL A 230 6.83 -3.30 -29.15
C VAL A 230 6.86 -1.83 -29.55
N GLU A 231 5.70 -1.22 -29.71
CA GLU A 231 5.57 0.21 -29.96
C GLU A 231 4.85 0.87 -28.79
N ILE A 232 5.37 2.02 -28.36
CA ILE A 232 4.77 2.84 -27.31
C ILE A 232 4.57 4.24 -27.88
N GLN A 233 3.32 4.68 -27.93
CA GLN A 233 2.95 6.01 -28.38
C GLN A 233 2.84 6.96 -27.19
N ASN A 234 3.33 8.20 -27.35
CA ASN A 234 3.30 9.31 -26.38
C ASN A 234 4.12 9.11 -25.09
N ASP A 235 4.27 7.90 -24.58
CA ASP A 235 4.86 7.63 -23.25
C ASP A 235 6.17 6.83 -23.29
N GLY A 236 6.71 6.54 -24.49
CA GLY A 236 7.89 5.69 -24.65
C GLY A 236 9.13 6.17 -23.88
N ALA A 237 9.33 7.50 -23.82
CA ALA A 237 10.46 8.10 -23.11
C ALA A 237 10.33 7.93 -21.58
N ASN A 238 9.13 8.13 -21.04
CA ASN A 238 8.86 7.95 -19.62
C ASN A 238 8.96 6.46 -19.25
N PHE A 239 8.44 5.57 -20.11
CA PHE A 239 8.59 4.13 -19.97
C PHE A 239 10.07 3.72 -19.86
N LEU A 240 10.91 4.18 -20.80
CA LEU A 240 12.31 3.76 -20.87
C LEU A 240 13.20 4.50 -19.86
N PHE A 241 13.18 5.83 -19.89
CA PHE A 241 14.15 6.67 -19.20
C PHE A 241 13.77 6.97 -17.75
N ASN A 242 12.47 7.09 -17.45
CA ASN A 242 11.98 7.36 -16.10
C ASN A 242 11.52 6.08 -15.37
N GLY A 243 11.91 4.91 -15.88
CA GLY A 243 11.74 3.65 -15.15
C GLY A 243 10.34 3.06 -15.20
N GLY A 244 9.47 3.46 -16.14
CA GLY A 244 8.20 2.77 -16.35
C GLY A 244 8.34 1.27 -16.57
N TRP A 245 9.40 0.82 -17.26
CA TRP A 245 9.72 -0.61 -17.41
C TRP A 245 9.98 -1.31 -16.07
N LEU A 246 10.60 -0.64 -15.09
CA LEU A 246 10.90 -1.20 -13.78
C LEU A 246 9.63 -1.31 -12.95
N ARG A 247 8.80 -0.26 -12.96
CA ARG A 247 7.50 -0.24 -12.28
C ARG A 247 6.58 -1.32 -12.85
N GLU A 248 6.47 -1.43 -14.16
CA GLU A 248 5.69 -2.51 -14.79
C GLU A 248 6.24 -3.90 -14.46
N LEU A 249 7.56 -4.09 -14.46
CA LEU A 249 8.16 -5.37 -14.10
C LEU A 249 7.79 -5.78 -12.68
N VAL A 250 7.97 -4.87 -11.71
CA VAL A 250 7.63 -5.15 -10.31
C VAL A 250 6.14 -5.38 -10.16
N PHE A 251 5.30 -4.56 -10.80
CA PHE A 251 3.85 -4.72 -10.84
C PHE A 251 3.45 -6.11 -11.36
N LEU A 252 4.04 -6.56 -12.47
CA LEU A 252 3.79 -7.89 -13.03
C LEU A 252 4.28 -9.02 -12.11
N ARG A 253 5.37 -8.81 -11.35
CA ARG A 253 5.85 -9.80 -10.36
C ARG A 253 4.89 -9.95 -9.20
N VAL A 254 4.34 -8.85 -8.69
CA VAL A 254 3.40 -8.91 -7.55
C VAL A 254 1.99 -9.28 -8.02
N HIS A 255 1.51 -8.78 -9.15
CA HIS A 255 0.16 -9.08 -9.66
C HIS A 255 -0.08 -10.58 -9.92
N ARG A 256 0.95 -11.32 -10.35
CA ARG A 256 0.85 -12.77 -10.62
C ARG A 256 0.46 -13.62 -9.42
N SER A 257 0.61 -13.12 -8.21
CA SER A 257 0.38 -13.89 -6.99
C SER A 257 -1.08 -13.87 -6.50
N GLN A 258 -2.03 -13.46 -7.33
CA GLN A 258 -3.48 -13.48 -7.05
C GLN A 258 -3.87 -12.74 -5.75
N TYR A 259 -3.39 -11.52 -5.59
CA TYR A 259 -3.70 -10.68 -4.44
C TYR A 259 -5.05 -9.96 -4.58
N ASP A 260 -5.56 -9.43 -3.47
CA ASP A 260 -6.91 -8.82 -3.37
C ASP A 260 -7.08 -7.60 -4.27
N ASP A 261 -6.10 -6.70 -4.27
CA ASP A 261 -6.05 -5.53 -5.17
C ASP A 261 -4.59 -5.11 -5.37
N VAL A 262 -4.19 -4.86 -6.61
CA VAL A 262 -2.84 -4.36 -6.95
C VAL A 262 -3.02 -3.17 -7.89
N ARG A 263 -2.34 -2.07 -7.57
CA ARG A 263 -2.42 -0.81 -8.31
C ARG A 263 -1.03 -0.31 -8.68
N LEU A 264 -0.88 0.20 -9.89
CA LEU A 264 0.28 0.91 -10.42
C LEU A 264 -0.01 2.42 -10.43
N ASP A 265 1.03 3.23 -10.23
CA ASP A 265 1.00 4.71 -10.29
C ASP A 265 -0.12 5.32 -9.44
N VAL A 266 -0.16 4.97 -8.16
CA VAL A 266 -1.19 5.44 -7.23
C VAL A 266 -0.89 6.85 -6.78
N ARG A 267 -1.75 7.79 -7.17
CA ARG A 267 -1.66 9.20 -6.78
C ARG A 267 -2.53 9.47 -5.57
N LEU A 268 -1.92 9.99 -4.51
CA LEU A 268 -2.62 10.39 -3.29
C LEU A 268 -3.11 11.83 -3.41
N HIS A 269 -4.32 12.10 -2.92
CA HIS A 269 -4.84 13.46 -2.84
C HIS A 269 -4.08 14.23 -1.75
N ARG A 270 -3.34 15.27 -2.14
CA ARG A 270 -2.46 15.99 -1.20
C ARG A 270 -3.20 16.57 -0.01
N ASP A 271 -4.39 17.14 -0.24
CA ASP A 271 -5.20 17.75 0.81
C ASP A 271 -5.79 16.73 1.82
N SER A 272 -5.78 15.43 1.48
CA SER A 272 -6.19 14.36 2.40
C SER A 272 -5.05 13.96 3.35
N LEU A 273 -3.80 14.32 3.05
CA LEU A 273 -2.66 13.93 3.88
C LEU A 273 -2.68 14.71 5.21
N PRO A 274 -2.33 14.07 6.34
CA PRO A 274 -2.25 14.78 7.61
C PRO A 274 -1.24 15.92 7.58
N GLU A 275 -1.57 17.03 8.23
CA GLU A 275 -0.73 18.22 8.27
C GLU A 275 0.69 17.90 8.79
N GLY A 276 1.70 18.42 8.08
CA GLY A 276 3.11 18.19 8.42
C GLY A 276 3.70 16.87 7.93
N ILE A 277 2.88 15.94 7.44
CA ILE A 277 3.37 14.68 6.85
C ILE A 277 3.89 14.93 5.44
N LYS A 278 5.18 14.62 5.24
CA LYS A 278 5.83 14.66 3.92
C LYS A 278 5.87 13.25 3.34
N ALA A 279 4.70 12.72 2.98
CA ALA A 279 4.57 11.44 2.28
C ALA A 279 4.78 11.63 0.77
N GLU A 280 5.00 10.52 0.07
CA GLU A 280 5.03 10.50 -1.39
C GLU A 280 3.64 10.83 -1.94
N SER A 281 3.57 11.74 -2.90
CA SER A 281 2.30 12.02 -3.59
C SER A 281 1.96 10.98 -4.66
N MET A 282 2.95 10.18 -5.08
CA MET A 282 2.81 9.13 -6.06
C MET A 282 3.51 7.88 -5.56
N LEU A 283 2.74 6.84 -5.28
CA LEU A 283 3.24 5.52 -4.91
C LEU A 283 3.31 4.69 -6.18
N ASP A 284 4.51 4.17 -6.51
CA ASP A 284 4.67 3.46 -7.77
C ASP A 284 3.77 2.23 -7.84
N ILE A 285 3.75 1.41 -6.79
CA ILE A 285 2.88 0.23 -6.72
C ILE A 285 2.37 0.08 -5.29
N THR A 286 1.06 -0.15 -5.15
CA THR A 286 0.45 -0.54 -3.89
C THR A 286 -0.35 -1.81 -4.05
N MET A 287 -0.52 -2.53 -2.95
CA MET A 287 -1.15 -3.83 -2.97
C MET A 287 -1.76 -4.19 -1.62
N MET A 288 -2.92 -4.83 -1.68
CA MET A 288 -3.54 -5.51 -0.56
C MET A 288 -3.38 -7.02 -0.71
N LYS A 289 -2.99 -7.68 0.38
CA LYS A 289 -3.06 -9.14 0.54
C LYS A 289 -3.55 -9.46 1.95
N GLY A 290 -4.77 -9.97 2.04
CA GLY A 290 -5.48 -10.13 3.31
C GLY A 290 -5.62 -8.79 4.03
N CYS A 291 -5.05 -8.71 5.23
CA CYS A 291 -5.07 -7.52 6.07
C CYS A 291 -3.77 -6.70 5.99
N HIS A 292 -2.86 -7.04 5.07
CA HIS A 292 -1.55 -6.39 4.95
C HIS A 292 -1.50 -5.50 3.70
N PHE A 293 -1.12 -4.24 3.91
CA PHE A 293 -0.88 -3.27 2.86
C PHE A 293 0.62 -3.25 2.51
N TYR A 294 0.92 -3.27 1.21
CA TYR A 294 2.28 -3.26 0.70
C TYR A 294 2.50 -2.05 -0.20
N LEU A 295 3.68 -1.45 -0.07
CA LEU A 295 4.13 -0.32 -0.87
C LEU A 295 5.46 -0.71 -1.54
N PHE A 296 5.53 -0.60 -2.86
CA PHE A 296 6.75 -0.83 -3.63
C PHE A 296 7.11 0.43 -4.41
N GLN A 297 8.29 1.00 -4.15
CA GLN A 297 8.84 2.13 -4.87
C GLN A 297 10.00 1.67 -5.76
N CYS A 298 10.18 2.29 -6.93
CA CYS A 298 11.14 1.89 -7.94
C CYS A 298 12.06 3.06 -8.31
N PHE A 299 13.37 2.90 -8.14
CA PHE A 299 14.36 3.83 -8.68
C PHE A 299 15.13 3.18 -9.83
N SER A 300 14.93 3.72 -11.03
CA SER A 300 15.60 3.28 -12.26
C SER A 300 16.89 4.06 -12.57
N TYR A 301 17.33 4.91 -11.65
CA TYR A 301 18.50 5.77 -11.77
C TYR A 301 19.50 5.49 -10.65
N PRO A 302 20.78 5.87 -10.82
CA PRO A 302 21.77 5.79 -9.76
C PRO A 302 21.32 6.54 -8.51
N ILE A 303 21.59 5.98 -7.33
CA ILE A 303 21.27 6.63 -6.06
C ILE A 303 22.07 7.92 -5.91
N THR A 304 21.37 9.03 -5.75
CA THR A 304 21.94 10.36 -5.51
C THR A 304 21.58 10.88 -4.11
N ARG A 305 21.88 12.15 -3.83
CA ARG A 305 21.45 12.81 -2.59
C ARG A 305 19.93 12.96 -2.53
N GLU A 306 19.29 13.25 -3.66
CA GLU A 306 17.83 13.36 -3.78
C GLU A 306 17.13 12.05 -3.42
N SER A 307 17.71 10.90 -3.79
CA SER A 307 17.17 9.58 -3.42
C SER A 307 17.06 9.36 -1.90
N PHE A 308 17.90 10.01 -1.09
CA PHE A 308 17.78 9.97 0.38
C PHE A 308 16.63 10.82 0.91
N ILE A 309 16.21 11.84 0.18
CA ILE A 309 15.04 12.65 0.50
C ILE A 309 13.77 11.85 0.16
N GLU A 310 13.74 11.24 -1.03
CA GLU A 310 12.67 10.33 -1.46
C GLU A 310 12.52 9.16 -0.48
N LEU A 311 13.62 8.55 -0.04
CA LEU A 311 13.58 7.49 0.97
C LEU A 311 12.83 7.91 2.26
N LYS A 312 13.00 9.16 2.71
CA LYS A 312 12.27 9.66 3.88
C LYS A 312 10.79 9.85 3.61
N ALA A 313 10.42 10.28 2.39
CA ALA A 313 9.03 10.40 2.01
C ALA A 313 8.35 9.01 1.88
N VAL A 314 9.08 8.02 1.36
CA VAL A 314 8.65 6.61 1.36
C VAL A 314 8.48 6.11 2.79
N GLU A 315 9.42 6.37 3.70
CA GLU A 315 9.30 6.02 5.12
C GLU A 315 8.03 6.62 5.76
N HIS A 316 7.76 7.91 5.52
CA HIS A 316 6.54 8.54 6.01
C HIS A 316 5.28 7.89 5.44
N SER A 317 5.29 7.52 4.16
CA SER A 317 4.17 6.84 3.50
C SER A 317 3.92 5.45 4.10
N VAL A 318 5.00 4.70 4.33
CA VAL A 318 4.98 3.39 4.97
C VAL A 318 4.41 3.47 6.38
N LYS A 319 4.85 4.46 7.17
CA LYS A 319 4.34 4.68 8.54
C LYS A 319 2.88 5.13 8.55
N LEU A 320 2.51 6.07 7.69
CA LEU A 320 1.15 6.61 7.60
C LEU A 320 0.12 5.51 7.30
N LEU A 321 0.46 4.61 6.37
CA LEU A 321 -0.41 3.53 5.92
C LEU A 321 -0.16 2.21 6.66
N ASN A 322 0.71 2.18 7.67
CA ASN A 322 1.12 0.95 8.34
C ASN A 322 1.49 -0.18 7.35
N ALA A 323 2.25 0.17 6.32
CA ALA A 323 2.54 -0.70 5.19
C ALA A 323 3.81 -1.54 5.42
N THR A 324 3.95 -2.63 4.66
CA THR A 324 5.27 -3.25 4.42
C THR A 324 5.90 -2.59 3.20
N GLY A 325 7.04 -1.91 3.41
CA GLY A 325 7.74 -1.15 2.36
C GLY A 325 8.82 -1.93 1.63
N PHE A 326 8.90 -1.73 0.31
CA PHE A 326 9.95 -2.25 -0.57
C PHE A 326 10.47 -1.14 -1.50
N ILE A 327 11.77 -1.14 -1.76
CA ILE A 327 12.42 -0.30 -2.77
C ILE A 327 13.15 -1.20 -3.76
N PHE A 328 12.86 -1.03 -5.05
CA PHE A 328 13.50 -1.70 -6.17
C PHE A 328 14.46 -0.76 -6.87
N LEU A 329 15.70 -1.22 -7.09
CA LEU A 329 16.76 -0.39 -7.66
C LEU A 329 17.35 -1.07 -8.89
N ALA A 330 17.28 -0.40 -10.04
CA ALA A 330 17.93 -0.88 -11.27
C ALA A 330 19.46 -0.85 -11.13
N HIS A 331 19.98 0.17 -10.46
CA HIS A 331 21.41 0.34 -10.18
C HIS A 331 21.79 -0.27 -8.84
N ARG A 332 23.04 -0.73 -8.74
CA ARG A 332 23.58 -1.21 -7.47
C ARG A 332 23.69 -0.02 -6.49
N PRO A 333 22.98 -0.03 -5.34
CA PRO A 333 23.09 1.03 -4.36
C PRO A 333 24.42 0.97 -3.61
N HIS A 334 24.84 2.12 -3.09
CA HIS A 334 25.86 2.18 -2.06
C HIS A 334 25.34 1.62 -0.73
N ARG A 335 26.25 1.09 0.09
CA ARG A 335 25.93 0.41 1.36
C ARG A 335 25.10 1.26 2.33
N GLY A 336 25.43 2.53 2.52
CA GLY A 336 24.70 3.39 3.47
C GLY A 336 23.26 3.71 3.04
N PHE A 337 22.91 3.57 1.75
CA PHE A 337 21.50 3.65 1.34
C PHE A 337 20.74 2.41 1.81
N ILE A 338 21.33 1.21 1.67
CA ILE A 338 20.76 -0.04 2.17
C ILE A 338 20.58 0.02 3.68
N GLU A 339 21.60 0.46 4.42
CA GLU A 339 21.55 0.55 5.88
C GLU A 339 20.44 1.52 6.33
N ARG A 340 20.36 2.71 5.72
CA ARG A 340 19.30 3.67 6.06
C ARG A 340 17.91 3.15 5.72
N ALA A 341 17.71 2.52 4.56
CA ALA A 341 16.42 1.94 4.21
C ALA A 341 16.00 0.86 5.22
N LYS A 342 16.96 0.03 5.67
CA LYS A 342 16.73 -0.98 6.70
C LYS A 342 16.36 -0.37 8.05
N ASP A 343 17.01 0.72 8.45
CA ASP A 343 16.68 1.46 9.68
C ASP A 343 15.24 2.02 9.65
N CYS A 344 14.75 2.38 8.45
CA CYS A 344 13.37 2.78 8.20
C CYS A 344 12.38 1.60 8.10
N GLY A 345 12.85 0.35 8.24
CA GLY A 345 12.01 -0.86 8.07
C GLY A 345 11.65 -1.19 6.61
N ILE A 346 12.40 -0.65 5.63
CA ILE A 346 12.12 -0.80 4.21
C ILE A 346 13.08 -1.82 3.59
N ASN A 347 12.52 -2.77 2.83
CA ASN A 347 13.30 -3.83 2.16
C ASN A 347 13.88 -3.33 0.83
N VAL A 348 15.17 -3.56 0.58
CA VAL A 348 15.82 -3.13 -0.67
C VAL A 348 16.12 -4.31 -1.58
N ILE A 349 15.59 -4.26 -2.81
CA ILE A 349 15.76 -5.28 -3.86
C ILE A 349 16.49 -4.67 -5.04
N TYR A 350 17.55 -5.33 -5.53
CA TYR A 350 18.34 -4.86 -6.67
C TYR A 350 19.01 -6.00 -7.44
N GLY A 351 19.42 -5.71 -8.68
CA GLY A 351 20.08 -6.65 -9.58
C GLY A 351 19.19 -7.85 -9.93
N ARG A 352 19.78 -9.05 -10.01
CA ARG A 352 19.08 -10.29 -10.41
C ARG A 352 17.93 -10.71 -9.48
N ARG A 353 17.80 -10.07 -8.31
CA ARG A 353 16.68 -10.32 -7.39
C ARG A 353 15.38 -9.66 -7.86
N ILE A 354 15.45 -8.61 -8.69
CA ILE A 354 14.26 -7.91 -9.21
C ILE A 354 13.39 -8.85 -10.07
N PRO A 355 13.88 -9.42 -11.19
CA PRO A 355 13.04 -10.26 -12.06
C PRO A 355 12.60 -11.56 -11.39
N ASN A 356 13.27 -11.97 -10.31
CA ASN A 356 12.98 -13.18 -9.54
C ASN A 356 12.21 -12.91 -8.23
N PHE A 357 11.80 -11.67 -7.99
CA PHE A 357 11.14 -11.31 -6.73
C PHE A 357 9.83 -12.08 -6.54
N ILE A 358 9.65 -12.61 -5.34
CA ILE A 358 8.43 -13.26 -4.84
C ILE A 358 8.26 -12.74 -3.40
N LEU A 359 7.04 -12.35 -3.06
CA LEU A 359 6.69 -11.85 -1.73
C LEU A 359 6.56 -12.98 -0.71
#